data_AF-M3VA60-F1
#
_entry.id   AF-M3VA60-F1
#
_cell.length_a   1.000
_cell.length_b   1.000
_cell.length_c   1.000
_cell.angle_alpha   90.00
_cell.angle_beta   90.00
_cell.angle_gamma   90.00
#
_symmetry.space_group_name_H-M   'P 1'
#
loop_
_entity.id
_entity.type
_entity.pdbx_description
1 polymer ?
#
loop_
_entity_poly.entity_id
_entity_poly.type
_entity_poly.pdbx_seq_one_letter_code
_entity_poly.pdbx_strand_id
1 'polypeptide(L)'
;MIVALTVTVLGVLALVVGVDSRSTITAAGAVTIDCGTRAAVGSAQVSFGDTVELYDADDVHGGPLATTRLDTLRVMGGDTCFAEFEVDDVKTVDVYVVRMGKTFRGLATAEGLRTGYLFV
;
A
#
# COMPACT_ATOMS: atom_id res chain seq x y z
N MET A 1 25.41 -39.27 -28.10
CA MET A 1 25.34 -38.06 -27.25
C MET A 1 24.75 -36.90 -28.05
N ILE A 2 23.42 -36.82 -28.16
CA ILE A 2 22.73 -35.67 -28.79
C ILE A 2 21.49 -35.27 -27.97
N VAL A 3 20.95 -36.19 -27.16
CA VAL A 3 19.73 -35.97 -26.35
C VAL A 3 19.97 -35.15 -25.08
N ALA A 4 21.22 -34.98 -24.64
CA ALA A 4 21.54 -34.24 -23.41
C ALA A 4 21.67 -32.72 -23.61
N LEU A 5 21.68 -32.23 -24.86
CA LEU A 5 21.97 -30.83 -25.17
C LEU A 5 20.72 -29.97 -25.44
N THR A 6 19.53 -30.58 -25.54
CA THR A 6 18.30 -29.84 -25.86
C THR A 6 17.49 -29.40 -24.64
N VAL A 7 17.67 -30.06 -23.48
CA VAL A 7 16.90 -29.73 -22.25
C VAL A 7 17.47 -28.51 -21.52
N THR A 8 18.76 -28.19 -21.71
CA THR A 8 19.39 -27.02 -21.08
C THR A 8 19.02 -25.69 -21.74
N VAL A 9 18.60 -25.67 -23.00
CA VAL A 9 18.24 -24.41 -23.69
C VAL A 9 16.80 -23.98 -23.37
N LEU A 10 15.88 -24.92 -23.14
CA LEU A 10 14.49 -24.61 -22.79
C LEU A 10 14.32 -24.16 -21.33
N GLY A 11 15.19 -24.59 -20.41
CA GLY A 11 15.16 -24.13 -19.02
C GLY A 11 15.57 -22.67 -18.84
N VAL A 12 16.48 -22.18 -19.68
CA VAL A 12 16.98 -20.79 -19.59
C VAL A 12 15.94 -19.79 -20.08
N LEU A 13 15.14 -20.13 -21.09
CA LEU A 13 14.05 -19.25 -21.56
C LEU A 13 12.90 -19.16 -20.55
N ALA A 14 12.57 -20.24 -19.84
CA ALA A 14 11.52 -20.20 -18.80
C ALA A 14 11.90 -19.32 -17.59
N LEU A 15 13.19 -19.22 -17.27
CA LEU A 15 13.71 -18.33 -16.23
C LEU A 15 13.62 -16.84 -16.60
N VAL A 16 13.50 -16.51 -17.89
CA VAL A 16 13.39 -15.11 -18.36
C VAL A 16 11.93 -14.64 -18.36
N VAL A 17 10.96 -15.55 -18.43
CA VAL A 17 9.52 -15.18 -18.39
C VAL A 17 8.91 -15.32 -16.99
N GLY A 18 9.54 -16.09 -16.09
CA GLY A 18 9.04 -16.36 -14.73
C GLY A 18 9.54 -15.41 -13.64
N VAL A 19 10.32 -14.38 -13.98
CA VAL A 19 10.90 -13.42 -13.02
C VAL A 19 10.47 -12.01 -13.41
N ASP A 20 9.17 -11.79 -13.62
CA ASP A 20 8.56 -10.59 -13.05
C ASP A 20 8.45 -10.86 -11.54
N SER A 21 9.60 -11.02 -10.86
CA SER A 21 9.70 -10.92 -9.40
C SER A 21 9.51 -9.45 -9.04
N ARG A 22 8.35 -8.90 -9.40
CA ARG A 22 7.85 -7.67 -8.82
C ARG A 22 7.65 -8.04 -7.37
N SER A 23 8.64 -7.73 -6.54
CA SER A 23 8.48 -7.78 -5.10
C SER A 23 7.24 -6.96 -4.79
N THR A 24 6.15 -7.62 -4.40
CA THR A 24 4.93 -6.96 -3.94
C THR A 24 4.87 -6.98 -2.43
N ILE A 25 4.06 -6.11 -1.85
CA ILE A 25 3.75 -6.08 -0.43
C ILE A 25 2.24 -6.03 -0.24
N THR A 26 1.78 -6.56 0.89
CA THR A 26 0.52 -6.09 1.49
C THR A 26 0.83 -4.78 2.21
N ALA A 27 0.21 -3.69 1.74
CA ALA A 27 0.38 -2.37 2.34
C ALA A 27 -0.81 -2.08 3.25
N ALA A 28 -0.52 -1.87 4.54
CA ALA A 28 -1.50 -1.54 5.55
C ALA A 28 -1.17 -0.23 6.26
N GLY A 29 -2.20 0.49 6.68
CA GLY A 29 -2.04 1.71 7.44
C GLY A 29 -3.31 2.16 8.11
N ALA A 30 -3.18 3.13 9.02
CA ALA A 30 -4.28 3.62 9.81
C ALA A 30 -4.19 5.14 10.01
N VAL A 31 -5.33 5.79 10.16
CA VAL A 31 -5.45 7.17 10.65
C VAL A 31 -6.27 7.19 11.93
N THR A 32 -5.90 8.08 12.84
CA THR A 32 -6.69 8.32 14.06
C THR A 32 -7.91 9.17 13.73
N ILE A 33 -9.09 8.69 14.11
CA ILE A 33 -10.37 9.38 13.91
C ILE A 33 -11.20 9.35 15.19
N ASP A 34 -12.16 10.26 15.27
CA ASP A 34 -13.20 10.22 16.30
C ASP A 34 -14.26 9.16 15.93
N CYS A 35 -14.59 8.27 16.86
CA CYS A 35 -15.50 7.14 16.62
C CYS A 35 -16.94 7.59 16.30
N GLY A 36 -17.38 8.72 16.85
CA GLY A 36 -18.74 9.22 16.68
C GLY A 36 -18.94 9.88 15.32
N THR A 37 -18.05 10.79 14.96
CA THR A 37 -18.07 11.56 13.72
C THR A 37 -17.45 10.80 12.53
N ARG A 38 -16.63 9.78 12.82
CA ARG A 38 -15.85 9.02 11.85
C ARG A 38 -14.90 9.87 11.01
N ALA A 39 -14.44 10.97 11.57
CA ALA A 39 -13.55 11.93 10.92
C ALA A 39 -12.29 12.15 11.77
N ALA A 40 -11.18 12.46 11.10
CA ALA A 40 -9.96 12.87 11.79
C ALA A 40 -10.22 14.17 12.57
N VAL A 41 -9.72 14.22 13.80
CA VAL A 41 -9.77 15.41 14.64
C VAL A 41 -8.63 16.35 14.23
N GLY A 42 -8.95 17.52 13.68
CA GLY A 42 -7.96 18.53 13.32
C GLY A 42 -8.09 19.04 11.87
N SER A 43 -6.95 19.32 11.23
CA SER A 43 -6.90 19.89 9.88
C SER A 43 -6.86 18.84 8.76
N ALA A 44 -6.66 17.57 9.09
CA ALA A 44 -6.71 16.47 8.14
C ALA A 44 -8.17 16.24 7.72
N GLN A 45 -8.50 16.52 6.46
CA GLN A 45 -9.82 16.23 5.89
C GLN A 45 -9.86 14.76 5.44
N VAL A 46 -9.80 13.86 6.41
CA VAL A 46 -9.85 12.41 6.23
C VAL A 46 -11.00 11.86 7.07
N SER A 47 -11.80 11.00 6.48
CA SER A 47 -12.93 10.32 7.11
C SER A 47 -12.92 8.83 6.80
N PHE A 48 -13.57 8.04 7.65
CA PHE A 48 -13.83 6.64 7.36
C PHE A 48 -14.56 6.49 6.02
N GLY A 49 -14.11 5.55 5.22
CA GLY A 49 -14.56 5.32 3.86
C GLY A 49 -13.86 6.18 2.81
N ASP A 50 -12.99 7.12 3.16
CA ASP A 50 -12.24 7.87 2.16
C ASP A 50 -11.32 6.96 1.34
N THR A 51 -11.12 7.34 0.08
CA THR A 51 -10.18 6.68 -0.82
C THR A 51 -8.75 6.86 -0.32
N VAL A 52 -7.97 5.80 -0.44
CA VAL A 52 -6.52 5.78 -0.20
C VAL A 52 -5.83 5.46 -1.51
N GLU A 53 -4.86 6.29 -1.89
CA GLU A 53 -4.05 6.11 -3.09
C GLU A 53 -2.57 6.05 -2.70
N LEU A 54 -1.87 5.02 -3.18
CA LEU A 54 -0.45 4.83 -2.96
C LEU A 54 0.27 5.16 -4.26
N TYR A 55 1.27 6.03 -4.20
CA TYR A 55 2.13 6.39 -5.33
C TYR A 55 3.58 6.08 -5.00
N ASP A 56 4.37 5.82 -6.04
CA ASP A 56 5.82 5.85 -5.95
C ASP A 56 6.27 7.30 -5.72
N ALA A 57 7.07 7.56 -4.68
CA ALA A 57 7.56 8.91 -4.40
C ALA A 57 8.52 9.43 -5.47
N ASP A 58 9.21 8.54 -6.18
CA ASP A 58 10.19 8.88 -7.21
C ASP A 58 9.57 8.99 -8.61
N ASP A 59 8.37 8.44 -8.83
CA ASP A 59 7.65 8.56 -10.11
C ASP A 59 6.63 9.70 -10.09
N VAL A 60 7.10 10.90 -10.43
CA VAL A 60 6.30 12.14 -10.43
C VAL A 60 5.21 12.15 -11.53
N HIS A 61 5.33 11.31 -12.55
CA HIS A 61 4.40 11.25 -13.68
C HIS A 61 3.50 10.01 -13.65
N GLY A 62 3.77 9.08 -12.72
CA GLY A 62 3.03 7.85 -12.55
C GLY A 62 1.64 8.04 -11.97
N GLY A 63 0.74 7.13 -12.34
CA GLY A 63 -0.52 6.94 -11.64
C GLY A 63 -0.33 6.27 -10.28
N PRO A 64 -1.42 6.06 -9.52
CA PRO A 64 -1.33 5.31 -8.27
C PRO A 64 -0.86 3.87 -8.55
N LEU A 65 0.05 3.38 -7.71
CA LEU A 65 0.44 1.97 -7.63
C LEU A 65 -0.72 1.11 -7.15
N ALA A 66 -1.55 1.65 -6.25
CA ALA A 66 -2.74 1.00 -5.73
C ALA A 66 -3.77 2.02 -5.26
N THR A 67 -5.05 1.63 -5.27
CA THR A 67 -6.17 2.41 -4.76
C THR A 67 -7.06 1.51 -3.90
N THR A 68 -7.35 1.94 -2.68
CA THR A 68 -8.21 1.24 -1.72
C THR A 68 -9.04 2.25 -0.92
N ARG A 69 -9.62 1.87 0.22
CA ARG A 69 -10.39 2.75 1.11
C ARG A 69 -10.03 2.51 2.57
N LEU A 70 -10.30 3.51 3.40
CA LEU A 70 -10.33 3.38 4.85
C LEU A 70 -11.62 2.65 5.27
N ASP A 71 -11.66 1.33 5.15
CA ASP A 71 -12.88 0.53 5.27
C ASP A 71 -12.96 -0.34 6.53
N THR A 72 -11.87 -0.38 7.30
CA THR A 72 -11.81 -1.12 8.57
C THR A 72 -11.78 -0.14 9.73
N LEU A 73 -12.63 -0.35 10.75
CA LEU A 73 -12.72 0.51 11.92
C LEU A 73 -12.32 -0.28 13.17
N ARG A 74 -11.30 0.17 13.89
CA ARG A 74 -10.87 -0.42 15.16
C ARG A 74 -11.04 0.58 16.31
N VAL A 75 -11.79 0.20 17.34
CA VAL A 75 -11.93 1.02 18.55
C VAL A 75 -10.68 0.88 19.42
N MET A 76 -10.07 2.01 19.81
CA MET A 76 -8.88 2.01 20.67
C MET A 76 -9.18 2.33 22.13
N GLY A 77 -10.30 3.02 22.39
CA GLY A 77 -10.78 3.35 23.72
C GLY A 77 -11.30 4.79 23.77
N GLY A 78 -12.29 5.02 24.63
CA GLY A 78 -13.03 6.29 24.63
C GLY A 78 -13.67 6.55 23.27
N ASP A 79 -13.56 7.79 22.79
CA ASP A 79 -14.07 8.21 21.48
C ASP A 79 -13.03 8.09 20.36
N THR A 80 -11.90 7.41 20.60
CA THR A 80 -10.82 7.25 19.60
C THR A 80 -10.91 5.93 18.85
N CYS A 81 -10.93 6.03 17.52
CA CYS A 81 -10.93 4.91 16.59
C CYS A 81 -9.76 5.02 15.62
N PHE A 82 -9.31 3.88 15.09
CA PHE A 82 -8.50 3.82 13.89
C PHE A 82 -9.39 3.49 12.71
N ALA A 83 -9.29 4.32 11.67
CA ALA A 83 -9.73 3.95 10.33
C ALA A 83 -8.51 3.35 9.61
N GLU A 84 -8.62 2.08 9.25
CA GLU A 84 -7.57 1.24 8.71
C GLU A 84 -7.84 0.98 7.22
N PHE A 85 -6.78 0.86 6.44
CA PHE A 85 -6.81 0.31 5.09
C PHE A 85 -5.80 -0.83 4.98
N GLU A 86 -6.10 -1.76 4.08
CA GLU A 86 -5.19 -2.80 3.62
C GLU A 86 -5.35 -2.96 2.11
N VAL A 87 -4.25 -3.21 1.42
CA VAL A 87 -4.27 -3.54 -0.01
C VAL A 87 -3.11 -4.46 -0.34
N ASP A 88 -3.43 -5.58 -0.99
CA ASP A 88 -2.47 -6.60 -1.39
C ASP A 88 -1.79 -6.27 -2.72
N ASP A 89 -0.73 -7.01 -3.01
CA ASP A 89 -0.04 -7.03 -4.31
C ASP A 89 0.45 -5.66 -4.80
N VAL A 90 0.77 -4.75 -3.88
CA VAL A 90 1.33 -3.44 -4.23
C VAL A 90 2.79 -3.57 -4.59
N LYS A 91 3.20 -3.03 -5.75
CA LYS A 91 4.62 -2.98 -6.15
C LYS A 91 5.47 -2.37 -5.02
N THR A 92 6.56 -3.06 -4.64
CA THR A 92 7.53 -2.55 -3.66
C THR A 92 8.30 -1.37 -4.25
N VAL A 93 8.34 -0.26 -3.51
CA VAL A 93 9.21 0.90 -3.74
C VAL A 93 9.79 1.35 -2.40
N ASP A 94 10.85 2.17 -2.40
CA ASP A 94 11.52 2.57 -1.16
C ASP A 94 10.62 3.45 -0.28
N VAL A 95 9.96 4.43 -0.91
CA VAL A 95 9.07 5.39 -0.26
C VAL A 95 7.79 5.54 -1.07
N TYR A 96 6.67 5.45 -0.37
CA TYR A 96 5.35 5.72 -0.90
C TYR A 96 4.90 7.11 -0.53
N VAL A 97 4.23 7.78 -1.46
CA VAL A 97 3.33 8.87 -1.15
C VAL A 97 1.94 8.28 -0.94
N VAL A 98 1.37 8.45 0.24
CA VAL A 98 0.02 8.01 0.57
C VAL A 98 -0.91 9.21 0.58
N ARG A 99 -1.93 9.21 -0.28
CA ARG A 99 -2.99 10.23 -0.30
C ARG A 99 -4.25 9.64 0.28
N MET A 100 -4.90 10.41 1.15
CA MET A 100 -6.16 10.01 1.80
C MET A 100 -7.15 11.15 1.79
N GLY A 101 -8.41 10.85 1.50
CA GLY A 101 -9.45 11.86 1.43
C GLY A 101 -9.10 12.97 0.43
N LYS A 102 -9.42 14.22 0.78
CA LYS A 102 -9.25 15.35 -0.16
C LYS A 102 -7.88 16.02 -0.07
N THR A 103 -7.27 16.04 1.10
CA THR A 103 -6.12 16.92 1.37
C THR A 103 -4.95 16.23 2.03
N PHE A 104 -5.13 15.03 2.59
CA PHE A 104 -4.03 14.38 3.30
C PHE A 104 -3.02 13.80 2.32
N ARG A 105 -1.74 14.05 2.63
CA ARG A 105 -0.61 13.46 1.93
C ARG A 105 0.50 13.14 2.94
N GLY A 106 0.84 11.87 3.07
CA GLY A 106 1.90 11.37 3.93
C GLY A 106 2.97 10.63 3.14
N LEU A 107 4.13 10.44 3.77
CA LEU A 107 5.17 9.55 3.28
C LEU A 107 5.25 8.33 4.18
N ALA A 108 5.44 7.15 3.60
CA ALA A 108 5.66 5.91 4.33
C ALA A 108 6.66 5.03 3.59
N THR A 109 7.50 4.29 4.32
CA THR A 109 8.39 3.30 3.71
C THR A 109 7.63 2.00 3.42
N ALA A 110 8.16 1.16 2.52
CA ALA A 110 7.62 -0.19 2.32
C ALA A 110 7.49 -0.97 3.63
N GLU A 111 8.51 -0.92 4.48
CA GLU A 111 8.51 -1.64 5.76
C GLU A 111 7.45 -1.10 6.71
N GLY A 112 7.30 0.23 6.79
CA GLY A 112 6.25 0.83 7.60
C GLY A 112 4.86 0.34 7.21
N LEU A 113 4.57 0.30 5.90
CA LEU A 113 3.30 -0.20 5.38
C LEU A 113 3.11 -1.71 5.58
N ARG A 114 4.17 -2.53 5.49
CA ARG A 114 4.10 -3.97 5.80
C ARG A 114 3.67 -4.24 7.24
N THR A 115 4.16 -3.42 8.17
CA THR A 115 3.89 -3.60 9.60
C THR A 115 2.62 -2.89 10.08
N GLY A 116 1.96 -2.11 9.22
CA GLY A 116 0.83 -1.26 9.56
C GLY A 116 1.29 0.13 10.03
N TYR A 117 1.31 1.10 9.12
CA TYR A 117 1.78 2.46 9.42
C TYR A 117 0.67 3.34 10.01
N LEU A 118 0.93 3.99 11.15
CA LEU A 118 0.00 4.97 11.72
C LEU A 118 0.32 6.38 11.22
N PHE A 119 -0.62 6.99 10.50
CA PHE A 119 -0.57 8.37 10.06
C PHE A 119 -1.23 9.27 11.12
N VAL A 120 -0.48 10.27 11.59
CA VAL A 120 -0.88 11.24 12.63
C VAL A 120 -0.99 12.65 12.08
#